data_AF-A0A973C6Y2-F1
#
_entry.id   AF-A0A973C6Y2-F1
#
_cell.length_a   1.000
_cell.length_b   1.000
_cell.length_c   1.000
_cell.angle_alpha   90.00
_cell.angle_beta   90.00
_cell.angle_gamma   90.00
#
_symmetry.space_group_name_H-M   'P 1'
#
loop_
_entity.id
_entity.type
_entity.pdbx_description
1 polymer ?
#
loop_
_entity_poly.entity_id
_entity_poly.type
_entity_poly.pdbx_seq_one_letter_code
_entity_poly.pdbx_strand_id
1 'polypeptide(L)'
;MKNRAKKTLLERKFTSVGYMTKYVNLYQEMVFNLKSGMDEFEFEYKKNPKLDPDNFTDWINRGYPNLVRGADNAIECLNRAKLGNISGISSSAGNLRGLSRDVDNIGGFGDWWQHIDKKFEDDFNDALNLAQTTGSNIDWTIRDSWNNDEILDEDITGVIDEADLLNYLKPNEKLDDIS
;
A
#
# COMPACT_ATOMS: atom_id res chain seq x y z
N MET A 1 10.19 24.52 1.78
CA MET A 1 11.07 24.13 2.93
C MET A 1 12.53 23.91 2.45
N LYS A 2 13.59 23.97 3.29
CA LYS A 2 14.95 23.55 2.87
C LYS A 2 15.03 22.01 2.70
N ASN A 3 15.75 21.51 1.70
CA ASN A 3 15.79 20.07 1.37
C ASN A 3 16.18 19.17 2.55
N ARG A 4 17.17 19.60 3.35
CA ARG A 4 17.60 18.84 4.53
C ARG A 4 16.49 18.73 5.58
N ALA A 5 15.82 19.84 5.88
CA ALA A 5 14.67 19.85 6.79
C ALA A 5 13.52 19.00 6.25
N LYS A 6 13.23 19.10 4.94
CA LYS A 6 12.20 18.29 4.26
C LYS A 6 12.50 16.80 4.42
N LYS A 7 13.74 16.38 4.15
CA LYS A 7 14.20 15.00 4.30
C LYS A 7 14.01 14.49 5.73
N THR A 8 14.49 15.23 6.73
CA THR A 8 14.36 14.86 8.15
C THR A 8 12.89 14.72 8.57
N LEU A 9 11.99 15.59 8.11
CA LEU A 9 10.57 15.50 8.45
C LEU A 9 9.88 14.33 7.74
N LEU A 10 10.27 14.03 6.50
CA LEU A 10 9.77 12.86 5.77
C LEU A 10 10.19 11.54 6.42
N GLU A 11 11.45 11.42 6.84
CA GLU A 11 11.94 10.25 7.58
C GLU A 11 11.09 9.99 8.84
N ARG A 12 10.74 11.05 9.57
CA ARG A 12 9.88 10.98 10.75
C ARG A 12 8.43 10.64 10.40
N LYS A 13 7.90 11.22 9.33
CA LYS A 13 6.55 10.90 8.84
C LYS A 13 6.45 9.44 8.45
N PHE A 14 7.36 8.95 7.63
CA PHE A 14 7.37 7.58 7.12
C PHE A 14 7.67 6.52 8.20
N THR A 15 8.26 6.91 9.32
CA THR A 15 8.43 6.05 10.51
C THR A 15 7.37 6.26 11.59
N SER A 16 6.38 7.15 11.38
CA SER A 16 5.35 7.41 12.36
C SER A 16 4.25 6.33 12.39
N VAL A 17 3.69 6.10 13.57
CA VAL A 17 2.53 5.20 13.74
C VAL A 17 1.33 5.64 12.90
N GLY A 18 1.12 6.95 12.73
CA GLY A 18 0.04 7.49 11.91
C GLY A 18 0.17 7.08 10.45
N TYR A 19 1.38 7.20 9.89
CA TYR A 19 1.65 6.81 8.49
C TYR A 19 1.62 5.29 8.30
N MET A 20 2.11 4.51 9.27
CA MET A 20 1.95 3.05 9.27
C MET A 20 0.48 2.62 9.33
N THR A 21 -0.34 3.34 10.10
CA THR A 21 -1.79 3.09 10.17
C THR A 21 -2.45 3.38 8.83
N LYS A 22 -2.05 4.46 8.15
CA LYS A 22 -2.51 4.76 6.78
C LYS A 22 -2.20 3.60 5.82
N TYR A 23 -0.97 3.08 5.84
CA TYR A 23 -0.59 1.92 5.01
C TYR A 23 -1.50 0.70 5.27
N VAL A 24 -1.71 0.32 6.54
CA VAL A 24 -2.56 -0.84 6.86
C VAL A 24 -4.00 -0.62 6.41
N ASN A 25 -4.56 0.57 6.60
CA ASN A 25 -5.91 0.87 6.15
C ASN A 25 -6.05 0.75 4.63
N LEU A 26 -5.08 1.27 3.85
CA LEU A 26 -5.07 1.16 2.40
C LEU A 26 -4.94 -0.29 1.93
N TYR A 27 -4.15 -1.12 2.62
CA TYR A 27 -4.07 -2.56 2.34
C TYR A 27 -5.45 -3.21 2.54
N GLN A 28 -6.12 -2.93 3.66
CA GLN A 28 -7.46 -3.48 3.94
C GLN A 28 -8.48 -3.03 2.89
N GLU A 29 -8.44 -1.76 2.49
CA GLU A 29 -9.28 -1.19 1.43
C GLU A 29 -9.04 -1.87 0.08
N MET A 30 -7.78 -2.09 -0.31
CA MET A 30 -7.42 -2.86 -1.51
C MET A 30 -8.04 -4.27 -1.48
N VAL A 31 -7.95 -5.00 -0.36
CA VAL A 31 -8.54 -6.34 -0.23
C VAL A 31 -10.07 -6.30 -0.31
N PHE A 32 -10.69 -5.29 0.30
CA PHE A 32 -12.13 -5.08 0.22
C PHE A 32 -12.58 -4.82 -1.22
N ASN A 33 -11.91 -3.91 -1.93
CA ASN A 33 -12.25 -3.56 -3.32
C ASN A 33 -12.07 -4.75 -4.27
N LEU A 34 -11.02 -5.56 -4.08
CA LEU A 34 -10.86 -6.83 -4.80
C LEU A 34 -12.08 -7.74 -4.59
N LYS A 35 -12.48 -7.95 -3.33
CA LYS A 35 -13.63 -8.81 -3.02
C LYS A 35 -14.92 -8.29 -3.64
N SER A 36 -15.15 -6.98 -3.58
CA SER A 36 -16.32 -6.36 -4.21
C SER A 36 -16.35 -6.57 -5.73
N GLY A 37 -15.22 -6.41 -6.41
CA GLY A 37 -15.12 -6.71 -7.84
C GLY A 37 -15.35 -8.19 -8.15
N MET A 38 -14.75 -9.09 -7.36
CA MET A 38 -14.96 -10.52 -7.53
C MET A 38 -16.42 -10.94 -7.32
N ASP A 39 -17.11 -10.35 -6.34
CA ASP A 39 -18.53 -10.62 -6.09
C ASP A 39 -19.43 -10.14 -7.22
N GLU A 40 -19.12 -8.96 -7.79
CA GLU A 40 -19.84 -8.46 -8.96
C GLU A 40 -19.64 -9.39 -10.17
N PHE A 41 -18.40 -9.84 -10.41
CA PHE A 41 -18.13 -10.75 -11.52
C PHE A 41 -18.84 -12.08 -11.32
N GLU A 42 -18.82 -12.65 -10.11
CA GLU A 42 -19.53 -13.88 -9.80
C GLU A 42 -21.05 -13.74 -10.05
N PHE A 43 -21.62 -12.58 -9.71
CA PHE A 43 -23.03 -12.28 -9.97
C PHE A 43 -23.35 -12.19 -11.47
N GLU A 44 -22.54 -11.48 -12.26
CA GLU A 44 -22.72 -11.39 -13.72
C GLU A 44 -22.49 -12.73 -14.41
N TYR A 45 -21.50 -13.51 -13.97
CA TYR A 45 -21.23 -14.85 -14.49
C TYR A 45 -22.40 -15.82 -14.25
N LYS A 46 -23.07 -15.74 -13.08
CA LYS A 46 -24.28 -16.54 -12.80
C LYS A 46 -25.43 -16.20 -13.75
N LYS A 47 -25.57 -14.94 -14.16
CA LYS A 47 -26.58 -14.52 -15.14
C LYS A 47 -26.21 -14.93 -16.56
N ASN A 48 -24.93 -14.83 -16.90
CA ASN A 48 -24.41 -15.15 -18.22
C ASN A 48 -23.15 -16.04 -18.13
N PRO A 49 -23.30 -17.38 -18.06
CA PRO A 49 -22.18 -18.30 -17.96
C PRO A 49 -21.28 -18.39 -19.22
N LYS A 50 -21.53 -17.55 -20.24
CA LYS A 50 -20.68 -17.43 -21.44
C LYS A 50 -19.62 -16.34 -21.32
N LEU A 51 -19.63 -15.54 -20.25
CA LEU A 51 -18.54 -14.62 -19.95
C LEU A 51 -17.24 -15.41 -19.78
N ASP A 52 -16.11 -14.82 -20.17
CA ASP A 52 -14.82 -15.48 -19.98
C ASP A 52 -14.39 -15.32 -18.52
N PRO A 53 -14.28 -16.42 -17.74
CA PRO A 53 -13.80 -16.33 -16.37
C PRO A 53 -12.29 -16.11 -16.29
N ASP A 54 -11.53 -16.28 -17.37
CA ASP A 54 -10.07 -16.21 -17.37
C ASP A 54 -9.46 -16.97 -16.17
N ASN A 55 -8.69 -16.30 -15.31
CA ASN A 55 -8.03 -16.86 -14.13
C ASN A 55 -8.84 -16.68 -12.83
N PHE A 56 -10.14 -16.37 -12.91
CA PHE A 56 -10.98 -16.06 -11.74
C PHE A 56 -10.98 -17.19 -10.68
N THR A 57 -10.90 -18.45 -11.11
CA THR A 57 -10.81 -19.59 -10.18
C THR A 57 -9.51 -19.60 -9.38
N ASP A 58 -8.39 -19.19 -9.99
CA ASP A 58 -7.12 -19.03 -9.27
C ASP A 58 -7.15 -17.85 -8.29
N TRP A 59 -7.84 -16.76 -8.65
CA TRP A 59 -8.09 -15.66 -7.72
C TRP A 59 -8.90 -16.09 -6.51
N ILE A 60 -9.98 -16.86 -6.68
CA ILE A 60 -10.77 -17.42 -5.56
C ILE A 60 -9.90 -18.30 -4.65
N ASN A 61 -9.14 -19.22 -5.25
CA ASN A 61 -8.45 -20.26 -4.49
C ASN A 61 -7.11 -19.80 -3.89
N ARG A 62 -6.44 -18.85 -4.53
CA ARG A 62 -5.05 -18.48 -4.22
C ARG A 62 -4.88 -16.97 -4.05
N GLY A 63 -5.27 -16.18 -5.06
CA GLY A 63 -5.02 -14.73 -5.09
C GLY A 63 -5.63 -13.98 -3.90
N TYR A 64 -6.96 -14.02 -3.79
CA TYR A 64 -7.69 -13.34 -2.71
C TYR A 64 -7.29 -13.85 -1.31
N PRO A 65 -7.24 -15.17 -1.03
CA PRO A 65 -6.78 -15.67 0.28
C PRO A 65 -5.36 -15.23 0.65
N ASN A 66 -4.44 -15.12 -0.32
CA ASN A 66 -3.08 -14.63 -0.06
C ASN A 66 -3.10 -13.17 0.39
N LEU A 67 -3.86 -12.32 -0.31
CA LEU A 67 -3.97 -10.90 0.02
C LEU A 67 -4.64 -10.66 1.37
N VAL A 68 -5.69 -11.42 1.71
CA VAL A 68 -6.31 -11.38 3.04
C VAL A 68 -5.28 -11.67 4.14
N ARG A 69 -4.49 -12.75 3.98
CA ARG A 69 -3.43 -13.08 4.95
C ARG A 69 -2.36 -12.00 5.03
N GLY A 70 -1.99 -11.39 3.89
CA GLY A 70 -1.06 -10.26 3.86
C GLY A 70 -1.56 -9.05 4.64
N ALA A 71 -2.85 -8.74 4.49
CA ALA A 71 -3.52 -7.64 5.18
C ALA A 71 -3.66 -7.89 6.69
N ASP A 72 -4.00 -9.12 7.11
CA ASP A 72 -4.02 -9.53 8.52
C ASP A 72 -2.63 -9.42 9.17
N ASN A 73 -1.60 -9.89 8.45
CA ASN A 73 -0.21 -9.76 8.90
C ASN A 73 0.20 -8.28 9.05
N ALA A 74 -0.28 -7.39 8.17
CA ALA A 74 -0.02 -5.96 8.27
C ALA A 74 -0.62 -5.35 9.55
N ILE A 75 -1.84 -5.76 9.94
CA ILE A 75 -2.46 -5.36 11.21
C ILE A 75 -1.61 -5.81 12.41
N GLU A 76 -1.17 -7.08 12.41
CA GLU A 76 -0.32 -7.59 13.49
C GLU A 76 0.99 -6.80 13.58
N CYS A 77 1.63 -6.55 12.43
CA CYS A 77 2.85 -5.76 12.36
C CYS A 77 2.67 -4.33 12.86
N LEU A 78 1.52 -3.69 12.56
CA LEU A 78 1.19 -2.37 13.09
C LEU A 78 1.02 -2.39 14.61
N ASN A 79 0.37 -3.42 15.15
CA ASN A 79 0.22 -3.57 16.61
C ASN A 79 1.58 -3.71 17.30
N ARG A 80 2.52 -4.43 16.68
CA ARG A 80 3.92 -4.50 17.16
C ARG A 80 4.66 -3.16 17.00
N ALA A 81 4.44 -2.44 15.90
CA ALA A 81 5.04 -1.13 15.66
C ALA A 81 4.58 -0.08 16.67
N LYS A 82 3.32 -0.11 17.10
CA LYS A 82 2.78 0.72 18.20
C LYS A 82 3.51 0.49 19.53
N LEU A 83 4.15 -0.67 19.71
CA LEU A 83 4.98 -1.02 20.88
C LEU A 83 6.47 -0.76 20.63
N GLY A 84 6.83 -0.09 19.53
CA GLY A 84 8.21 0.26 19.17
C GLY A 84 8.92 -0.75 18.26
N ASN A 85 8.29 -1.88 17.91
CA ASN A 85 8.90 -2.88 17.02
C ASN A 85 8.46 -2.66 15.56
N ILE A 86 9.22 -1.83 14.84
CA ILE A 86 8.88 -1.36 13.48
C ILE A 86 9.41 -2.26 12.35
N SER A 87 10.26 -3.25 12.62
CA SER A 87 10.83 -4.11 11.56
C SER A 87 9.78 -4.98 10.88
N GLY A 88 8.75 -5.39 11.63
CA GLY A 88 7.62 -6.15 11.11
C GLY A 88 6.84 -5.39 10.04
N ILE A 89 6.56 -4.10 10.26
CA ILE A 89 5.77 -3.31 9.31
C ILE A 89 6.55 -3.02 8.03
N SER A 90 7.87 -2.79 8.11
CA SER A 90 8.74 -2.74 6.93
C SER A 90 8.71 -4.05 6.15
N SER A 91 8.76 -5.20 6.83
CA SER A 91 8.69 -6.51 6.17
C SER A 91 7.33 -6.73 5.48
N SER A 92 6.23 -6.35 6.12
CA SER A 92 4.90 -6.39 5.51
C SER A 92 4.82 -5.51 4.25
N ALA A 93 5.32 -4.28 4.33
CA ALA A 93 5.34 -3.36 3.20
C ALA A 93 6.22 -3.86 2.04
N GLY A 94 7.40 -4.41 2.35
CA GLY A 94 8.27 -5.05 1.36
C GLY A 94 7.59 -6.23 0.65
N ASN A 95 6.79 -7.03 1.38
CA ASN A 95 6.02 -8.11 0.79
C ASN A 95 4.92 -7.61 -0.16
N LEU A 96 4.19 -6.54 0.19
CA LEU A 96 3.19 -5.96 -0.71
C LEU A 96 3.81 -5.43 -2.01
N ARG A 97 5.00 -4.83 -1.93
CA ARG A 97 5.76 -4.42 -3.13
C ARG A 97 6.18 -5.63 -3.98
N GLY A 98 6.46 -6.77 -3.36
CA GLY A 98 6.79 -8.03 -4.03
C GLY A 98 5.60 -8.78 -4.62
N LEU A 99 4.36 -8.28 -4.42
CA LEU A 99 3.11 -8.93 -4.83
C LEU A 99 3.04 -9.26 -6.33
N SER A 100 3.71 -8.47 -7.17
CA SER A 100 3.74 -8.68 -8.63
C SER A 100 4.11 -10.11 -9.00
N ARG A 101 5.09 -10.72 -8.33
CA ARG A 101 5.50 -12.10 -8.61
C ARG A 101 4.43 -13.13 -8.29
N ASP A 102 3.69 -12.93 -7.20
CA ASP A 102 2.61 -13.84 -6.80
C ASP A 102 1.40 -13.70 -7.73
N VAL A 103 1.14 -12.48 -8.20
CA VAL A 103 0.10 -12.16 -9.19
C VAL A 103 0.45 -12.74 -10.57
N ASP A 104 1.70 -12.62 -11.01
CA ASP A 104 2.17 -13.20 -12.27
C ASP A 104 2.01 -14.73 -12.28
N ASN A 105 2.26 -15.38 -11.14
CA ASN A 105 2.10 -16.83 -10.95
C ASN A 105 0.66 -17.34 -11.00
N ILE A 106 -0.34 -16.44 -11.00
CA ILE A 106 -1.76 -16.76 -11.19
C ILE A 106 -2.32 -16.18 -12.49
N GLY A 107 -1.45 -15.68 -13.39
CA GLY A 107 -1.86 -15.15 -14.70
C GLY A 107 -2.20 -13.66 -14.70
N GLY A 108 -1.78 -12.89 -13.69
CA GLY A 108 -2.09 -11.46 -13.59
C GLY A 108 -3.38 -11.16 -12.84
N PHE A 109 -3.83 -9.90 -12.87
CA PHE A 109 -5.09 -9.48 -12.23
C PHE A 109 -6.35 -10.03 -12.92
N GLY A 110 -6.18 -10.61 -14.11
CA GLY A 110 -7.20 -11.34 -14.85
C GLY A 110 -8.03 -10.45 -15.76
N ASP A 111 -8.52 -11.01 -16.86
CA ASP A 111 -9.36 -10.29 -17.82
C ASP A 111 -10.84 -10.26 -17.38
N TRP A 112 -11.21 -10.99 -16.33
CA TRP A 112 -12.58 -11.04 -15.79
C TRP A 112 -13.09 -9.66 -15.32
N TRP A 113 -12.20 -8.72 -14.97
CA TRP A 113 -12.56 -7.32 -14.68
C TRP A 113 -13.26 -6.62 -15.85
N GLN A 114 -12.96 -7.00 -17.10
CA GLN A 114 -13.54 -6.38 -18.30
C GLN A 114 -15.05 -6.65 -18.45
N HIS A 115 -15.58 -7.60 -17.68
CA HIS A 115 -16.97 -8.02 -17.70
C HIS A 115 -17.84 -7.36 -16.63
N ILE A 116 -17.24 -6.51 -15.79
CA ILE A 116 -17.95 -5.74 -14.77
C ILE A 116 -17.73 -4.24 -14.97
N ASP A 117 -18.45 -3.43 -14.19
CA ASP A 117 -18.28 -1.98 -14.21
C ASP A 117 -16.84 -1.60 -13.83
N LYS A 118 -16.21 -0.77 -14.67
CA LYS A 118 -14.82 -0.33 -14.52
C LYS A 118 -14.52 0.27 -13.14
N LYS A 119 -15.51 0.85 -12.47
CA LYS A 119 -15.33 1.41 -11.12
C LYS A 119 -14.70 0.42 -10.13
N PHE A 120 -15.00 -0.87 -10.22
CA PHE A 120 -14.44 -1.87 -9.30
C PHE A 120 -12.95 -2.09 -9.51
N GLU A 121 -12.51 -2.10 -10.78
CA GLU A 121 -11.10 -2.19 -11.14
C GLU A 121 -10.36 -0.91 -10.72
N ASP A 122 -10.96 0.25 -10.96
CA ASP A 122 -10.37 1.55 -10.62
C ASP A 122 -10.22 1.70 -9.09
N ASP A 123 -11.26 1.39 -8.32
CA ASP A 123 -11.22 1.43 -6.85
C ASP A 123 -10.14 0.48 -6.28
N PHE A 124 -9.98 -0.71 -6.87
CA PHE A 124 -8.93 -1.66 -6.48
C PHE A 124 -7.54 -1.12 -6.78
N ASN A 125 -7.32 -0.64 -8.00
CA ASN A 125 -6.02 -0.14 -8.47
C ASN A 125 -5.59 1.12 -7.70
N ASP A 126 -6.51 2.03 -7.40
CA ASP A 126 -6.22 3.23 -6.62
C ASP A 126 -5.75 2.86 -5.21
N ALA A 127 -6.45 1.95 -4.54
CA ALA A 127 -6.06 1.47 -3.21
C ALA A 127 -4.73 0.71 -3.24
N LEU A 128 -4.50 -0.15 -4.25
CA LEU A 128 -3.24 -0.88 -4.45
C LEU A 128 -2.06 0.08 -4.61
N ASN A 129 -2.18 1.05 -5.52
CA ASN A 129 -1.13 2.02 -5.80
C ASN A 129 -0.79 2.84 -4.56
N LEU A 130 -1.80 3.35 -3.86
CA LEU A 130 -1.60 4.11 -2.62
C LEU A 130 -0.97 3.25 -1.52
N ALA A 131 -1.39 2.00 -1.37
CA ALA A 131 -0.82 1.06 -0.40
C ALA A 131 0.65 0.74 -0.72
N GLN A 132 0.98 0.52 -1.99
CA GLN A 132 2.35 0.23 -2.44
C GLN A 132 3.29 1.44 -2.29
N THR A 133 2.84 2.64 -2.64
CA THR A 133 3.63 3.87 -2.45
C THR A 133 3.85 4.15 -0.96
N THR A 134 2.78 4.11 -0.16
CA THR A 134 2.87 4.33 1.30
C THR A 134 3.75 3.26 1.96
N GLY A 135 3.61 2.00 1.55
CA GLY A 135 4.43 0.89 2.04
C GLY A 135 5.90 1.03 1.66
N SER A 136 6.21 1.40 0.41
CA SER A 136 7.58 1.61 -0.06
C SER A 136 8.27 2.72 0.73
N ASN A 137 7.56 3.82 0.99
CA ASN A 137 8.06 4.90 1.84
C ASN A 137 8.44 4.39 3.25
N ILE A 138 7.61 3.55 3.86
CA ILE A 138 7.90 2.93 5.16
C ILE A 138 9.12 2.00 5.07
N ASP A 139 9.12 1.06 4.12
CA ASP A 139 10.15 0.03 3.98
C ASP A 139 11.52 0.66 3.73
N TRP A 140 11.62 1.58 2.77
CA TRP A 140 12.88 2.21 2.40
C TRP A 140 13.42 3.12 3.49
N THR A 141 12.55 3.80 4.24
CA THR A 141 12.98 4.63 5.37
C THR A 141 13.49 3.78 6.53
N ILE A 142 12.78 2.70 6.89
CA ILE A 142 13.20 1.82 7.99
C ILE A 142 14.48 1.05 7.66
N ARG A 143 14.66 0.66 6.39
CA ARG A 143 15.84 -0.07 5.92
C ARG A 143 16.99 0.81 5.46
N ASP A 144 16.84 2.14 5.54
CA ASP A 144 17.83 3.10 5.04
C ASP A 144 18.25 2.80 3.58
N SER A 145 17.27 2.59 2.71
CA SER A 145 17.46 2.12 1.33
C SER A 145 17.17 3.18 0.26
N TRP A 146 16.94 4.43 0.66
CA TRP A 146 16.82 5.56 -0.26
C TRP A 146 18.15 5.85 -0.95
N ASN A 147 18.17 6.01 -2.28
CA ASN A 147 19.35 6.52 -2.96
C ASN A 147 19.32 8.05 -3.01
N ASN A 148 20.45 8.69 -2.67
CA ASN A 148 20.60 10.15 -2.75
C ASN A 148 19.44 10.90 -2.05
N ASP A 149 18.66 11.63 -2.85
CA ASP A 149 17.52 12.45 -2.44
C ASP A 149 16.19 11.92 -3.00
N GLU A 150 16.08 10.62 -3.34
CA GLU A 150 14.83 9.99 -3.81
C GLU A 150 13.65 10.21 -2.84
N ILE A 151 13.93 10.32 -1.55
CA ILE A 151 12.93 10.65 -0.53
C ILE A 151 12.25 12.02 -0.75
N LEU A 152 12.88 12.93 -1.50
CA LEU A 152 12.32 14.24 -1.85
C LEU A 152 11.54 14.23 -3.17
N ASP A 153 11.60 13.13 -3.92
CA ASP A 153 10.97 12.98 -5.23
C ASP A 153 9.49 12.57 -5.06
N GLU A 154 8.57 13.44 -5.49
CA GLU A 154 7.13 13.21 -5.35
C GLU A 154 6.59 12.22 -6.38
N ASP A 155 7.35 11.94 -7.45
CA ASP A 155 7.04 10.84 -8.38
C ASP A 155 7.29 9.47 -7.73
N ILE A 156 8.18 9.43 -6.72
CA ILE A 156 8.50 8.21 -5.95
C ILE A 156 7.66 8.14 -4.67
N THR A 157 7.63 9.21 -3.89
CA THR A 157 7.03 9.24 -2.55
C THR A 157 5.53 9.52 -2.55
N GLY A 158 4.99 9.91 -3.69
CA GLY A 158 3.67 10.53 -3.80
C GLY A 158 3.70 11.99 -3.34
N VAL A 159 2.57 12.68 -3.53
CA VAL A 159 2.45 14.11 -3.23
C VAL A 159 2.83 14.42 -1.78
N ILE A 160 3.71 15.41 -1.59
CA ILE A 160 4.16 15.84 -0.27
C ILE A 160 3.48 17.16 0.10
N ASP A 161 2.63 17.09 1.13
CA ASP A 161 2.10 18.27 1.79
C ASP A 161 3.14 18.83 2.79
N GLU A 162 3.81 19.93 2.42
CA GLU A 162 4.78 20.60 3.30
C GLU A 162 4.15 21.14 4.58
N ALA A 163 2.86 21.50 4.59
CA ALA A 163 2.18 21.95 5.79
C ALA A 163 1.98 20.80 6.78
N ASP A 164 1.62 19.61 6.28
CA ASP A 164 1.54 18.39 7.10
C ASP A 164 2.91 17.99 7.66
N LEU A 165 4.01 18.21 6.94
CA LEU A 165 5.35 17.89 7.43
C LEU A 165 5.72 18.62 8.72
N LEU A 166 5.18 19.82 8.95
CA LEU A 166 5.43 20.59 10.17
C LEU A 166 4.89 19.90 11.42
N ASN A 167 3.92 18.98 11.28
CA ASN A 167 3.40 18.16 12.38
C ASN A 167 4.43 17.16 12.93
N TYR A 168 5.55 16.95 12.23
CA TYR A 168 6.60 16.00 12.59
C TYR A 168 7.86 16.67 13.19
N LEU A 169 7.78 17.97 13.51
CA LEU A 169 8.77 18.64 14.35
C LEU A 169 8.72 18.06 15.77
N LYS A 170 9.88 17.93 16.40
CA LYS A 170 9.94 17.55 17.82
C LYS A 170 9.45 18.71 18.69
N PRO A 171 8.99 18.45 19.93
CA PRO A 171 8.67 19.52 20.87
C PRO A 171 9.83 20.53 20.99
N ASN A 172 9.53 21.81 20.77
CA ASN A 172 10.47 22.94 20.78
C ASN A 172 11.50 22.99 19.64
N GLU A 173 11.47 22.07 18.68
CA GLU A 173 12.33 22.13 17.50
C GLU A 173 11.76 23.10 16.46
N LYS A 174 12.64 23.90 15.86
CA LYS A 174 12.30 24.81 14.76
C LYS A 174 12.84 24.26 13.45
N LEU A 175 12.26 24.72 12.34
CA LEU A 175 12.68 24.30 11.01
C LEU A 175 14.18 24.59 10.74
N ASP A 176 14.69 25.71 11.25
CA ASP A 176 16.10 26.10 11.12
C ASP A 176 17.06 25.15 11.85
N ASP A 177 16.59 24.42 12.87
CA ASP A 177 17.42 23.50 13.65
C ASP A 177 17.75 22.21 12.87
N ILE A 178 16.92 21.87 11.88
CA ILE A 178 17.03 20.66 11.03
C ILE A 178 17.31 20.99 9.55
N SER A 179 17.63 22.25 9.28
CA SER A 179 17.87 22.80 7.94
C SER A 179 19.28 22.60 7.39
#